data_AF-A0A259PSD8-F1
#
_entry.id   AF-A0A259PSD8-F1
#
_cell.length_a   1.000
_cell.length_b   1.000
_cell.length_c   1.000
_cell.angle_alpha   90.00
_cell.angle_beta   90.00
_cell.angle_gamma   90.00
#
_symmetry.space_group_name_H-M   'P 1'
#
loop_
_entity.id
_entity.type
_entity.pdbx_description
1 polymer ?
#
loop_
_entity_poly.entity_id
_entity_poly.type
_entity_poly.pdbx_seq_one_letter_code
_entity_poly.pdbx_strand_id
1 'polypeptide(L)'
;MPTPMTRRGAEKLKAELQRLKSVDRHAVIQAIAEARAQGDLSENAEYEAAKDRQGFIEGRIAEIEAKLSSAQIIDPAELHADGRVVFG
;
A
#
# COMPACT_ATOMS: atom_id res chain seq x y z
N MET A 1 -15.70 14.26 -3.48
CA MET A 1 -14.92 15.01 -4.49
C MET A 1 -13.65 14.21 -4.77
N PRO A 2 -13.23 14.04 -6.03
CA PRO A 2 -11.99 13.34 -6.34
C PRO A 2 -10.79 14.07 -5.72
N THR A 3 -9.81 13.33 -5.22
CA THR A 3 -8.63 13.92 -4.59
C THR A 3 -7.60 14.19 -5.67
N PRO A 4 -7.16 15.45 -5.88
CA PRO A 4 -6.14 15.75 -6.87
C PRO A 4 -4.81 15.10 -6.49
N MET A 5 -4.17 14.46 -7.45
CA MET A 5 -2.90 13.75 -7.26
C MET A 5 -1.98 14.00 -8.44
N THR A 6 -0.71 14.30 -8.18
CA THR A 6 0.26 14.45 -9.27
C THR A 6 0.55 13.10 -9.93
N ARG A 7 0.87 13.10 -11.22
CA ARG A 7 1.30 11.90 -11.95
C ARG A 7 2.42 11.14 -11.22
N ARG A 8 3.42 11.88 -10.72
CA ARG A 8 4.54 11.32 -9.94
C ARG A 8 4.07 10.64 -8.65
N GLY A 9 3.11 11.23 -7.94
CA GLY A 9 2.53 10.65 -6.74
C GLY A 9 1.80 9.33 -7.03
N ALA A 10 1.00 9.31 -8.09
CA ALA A 10 0.28 8.10 -8.51
C ALA A 10 1.22 6.97 -8.94
N GLU A 11 2.29 7.27 -9.68
CA GLU A 11 3.28 6.26 -10.08
C GLU A 11 4.01 5.66 -8.87
N LYS A 12 4.36 6.48 -7.87
CA LYS A 12 4.94 5.97 -6.61
C LYS A 12 4.00 5.02 -5.88
N LEU A 13 2.71 5.39 -5.77
CA LEU A 13 1.70 4.55 -5.13
C LEU A 13 1.48 3.24 -5.90
N LYS A 14 1.46 3.27 -7.23
CA LYS A 14 1.39 2.05 -8.05
C LYS A 14 2.60 1.13 -7.84
N ALA A 15 3.81 1.68 -7.81
CA ALA A 15 5.03 0.92 -7.56
C ALA A 15 5.03 0.28 -6.16
N GLU A 16 4.60 1.04 -5.15
CA GLU A 16 4.42 0.51 -3.78
C GLU A 16 3.37 -0.61 -3.75
N LEU A 17 2.20 -0.38 -4.36
CA LEU A 17 1.12 -1.38 -4.46
C LEU A 17 1.58 -2.66 -5.15
N GLN A 18 2.35 -2.53 -6.24
CA GLN A 18 2.91 -3.68 -6.94
C GLN A 18 3.80 -4.49 -6.01
N ARG A 19 4.77 -3.85 -5.34
CA ARG A 19 5.68 -4.54 -4.41
C ARG A 19 4.91 -5.23 -3.28
N LEU A 20 3.94 -4.55 -2.69
CA LEU A 20 3.12 -5.11 -1.62
C LEU A 20 2.39 -6.38 -2.08
N LYS A 21 1.81 -6.37 -3.28
CA LYS A 21 1.04 -7.51 -3.82
C LYS A 21 1.93 -8.63 -4.34
N SER A 22 3.06 -8.33 -4.97
CA SER A 22 3.91 -9.33 -5.63
C SER A 22 4.97 -9.93 -4.72
N VAL A 23 5.47 -9.17 -3.75
CA VAL A 23 6.57 -9.62 -2.86
C VAL A 23 6.04 -9.77 -1.45
N ASP A 24 5.60 -8.67 -0.82
CA ASP A 24 5.41 -8.63 0.63
C ASP A 24 4.24 -9.54 1.07
N ARG A 25 3.13 -9.54 0.31
CA ARG A 25 1.97 -10.42 0.54
C ARG A 25 2.34 -11.90 0.41
N HIS A 26 3.17 -12.28 -0.56
CA HIS A 26 3.58 -13.67 -0.72
C HIS A 26 4.52 -14.09 0.43
N ALA A 27 5.47 -13.23 0.79
CA ALA A 27 6.40 -13.48 1.87
C ALA A 27 5.69 -13.69 3.22
N VAL A 28 4.68 -12.86 3.53
CA VAL A 28 3.94 -13.01 4.80
C VAL A 28 3.08 -14.28 4.82
N ILE A 29 2.49 -14.68 3.69
CA ILE A 29 1.75 -15.95 3.58
C ILE A 29 2.69 -17.13 3.85
N GLN A 30 3.90 -17.10 3.29
CA GLN A 30 4.91 -18.13 3.54
C GLN A 30 5.33 -18.16 5.01
N ALA A 31 5.60 -17.01 5.62
CA ALA A 31 5.96 -16.93 7.04
C ALA A 31 4.85 -17.49 7.96
N ILE A 32 3.59 -17.19 7.66
CA ILE A 32 2.44 -17.76 8.40
C ILE A 32 2.38 -19.28 8.23
N ALA A 33 2.62 -19.79 7.02
CA ALA A 33 2.60 -21.22 6.74
C ALA A 33 3.74 -21.96 7.46
N GLU A 34 4.94 -21.38 7.48
CA GLU A 34 6.10 -21.91 8.19
C GLU A 34 5.87 -21.92 9.70
N ALA A 35 5.37 -20.82 10.27
CA ALA A 35 5.05 -20.75 11.69
C ALA A 35 3.98 -21.79 12.09
N ARG A 36 2.96 -22.00 11.25
CA ARG A 36 1.94 -23.05 11.43
C ARG A 36 2.50 -24.46 11.43
N ALA A 37 3.57 -24.72 10.68
CA ALA A 37 4.18 -26.04 10.62
C ALA A 37 4.93 -26.41 11.91
N GLN A 38 5.21 -25.46 12.79
CA GLN A 38 5.91 -25.71 14.07
C GLN A 38 4.99 -26.32 15.16
N GLY A 39 3.69 -26.48 14.88
CA GLY A 39 2.78 -27.31 15.68
C GLY A 39 2.10 -26.55 16.82
N ASP A 40 2.86 -26.04 17.79
CA ASP A 40 2.28 -25.20 18.85
C ASP A 40 2.23 -23.74 18.40
N LEU A 41 1.02 -23.24 18.19
CA LEU A 41 0.77 -21.88 17.74
C LEU A 41 0.41 -20.95 18.89
N SER A 42 0.09 -21.50 20.07
CA SER A 42 -0.44 -20.72 21.20
C SER A 42 0.63 -19.85 21.89
N GLU A 43 1.90 -20.23 21.76
CA GLU A 43 3.06 -19.46 22.23
C GLU A 43 3.97 -18.99 21.07
N ASN A 44 3.52 -19.14 19.82
CA ASN A 44 4.37 -18.86 18.66
C ASN A 44 4.39 -17.36 18.33
N ALA A 45 5.39 -16.67 18.88
CA ALA A 45 5.60 -15.25 18.66
C ALA A 45 5.77 -14.91 17.17
N GLU A 46 6.42 -15.78 16.39
CA GLU A 46 6.56 -15.63 14.94
C GLU A 46 5.22 -15.69 14.20
N TYR A 47 4.28 -16.55 14.64
CA TYR A 47 2.94 -16.64 14.07
C TYR A 47 2.15 -15.35 14.29
N GLU A 48 2.10 -14.86 15.53
CA GLU A 48 1.42 -13.60 15.86
C GLU A 48 2.04 -12.42 15.11
N ALA A 49 3.37 -12.31 15.09
CA ALA A 49 4.06 -11.26 14.33
C ALA A 49 3.78 -11.33 12.82
N ALA A 50 3.69 -12.53 12.25
CA ALA A 50 3.35 -12.71 10.84
C ALA A 50 1.89 -12.35 10.56
N LYS A 51 0.97 -12.64 11.48
CA LYS A 51 -0.45 -12.25 11.40
C LYS A 51 -0.63 -10.72 11.47
N ASP A 52 0.07 -10.06 12.37
CA ASP A 52 0.05 -8.58 12.47
C ASP A 52 0.61 -7.94 11.20
N ARG A 53 1.74 -8.45 10.70
CA ARG A 53 2.34 -7.98 9.45
C ARG A 53 1.39 -8.18 8.27
N GLN A 54 0.66 -9.29 8.22
CA GLN A 54 -0.36 -9.53 7.20
C GLN A 54 -1.45 -8.44 7.28
N GLY A 55 -1.96 -8.15 8.47
CA GLY A 55 -2.96 -7.11 8.68
C GLY A 55 -2.48 -5.73 8.20
N PHE A 56 -1.23 -5.37 8.51
CA PHE A 56 -0.63 -4.13 8.05
C PHE A 56 -0.52 -4.06 6.52
N ILE A 57 -0.02 -5.12 5.88
CA ILE A 57 0.12 -5.18 4.41
C ILE A 57 -1.24 -5.05 3.73
N GLU A 58 -2.25 -5.80 4.19
CA GLU A 58 -3.59 -5.74 3.61
C GLU A 58 -4.25 -4.37 3.82
N GLY A 59 -4.10 -3.78 5.01
CA GLY A 59 -4.57 -2.43 5.29
C GLY A 59 -3.94 -1.39 4.37
N ARG A 60 -2.62 -1.49 4.16
CA ARG A 60 -1.89 -0.59 3.26
C ARG A 60 -2.30 -0.76 1.80
N ILE A 61 -2.51 -2.00 1.34
CA ILE A 61 -3.01 -2.28 -0.02
C ILE A 61 -4.38 -1.63 -0.22
N ALA A 62 -5.31 -1.84 0.71
CA ALA A 62 -6.66 -1.27 0.64
C ALA A 62 -6.63 0.27 0.64
N GLU A 63 -5.78 0.88 1.47
CA GLU A 63 -5.58 2.33 1.52
C GLU A 63 -5.09 2.87 0.16
N ILE A 64 -4.08 2.24 -0.43
CA ILE A 64 -3.50 2.69 -1.70
C ILE A 64 -4.51 2.50 -2.85
N GLU A 65 -5.21 1.36 -2.89
CA GLU A 65 -6.24 1.09 -3.91
C GLU A 65 -7.39 2.12 -3.81
N ALA A 66 -7.83 2.48 -2.61
CA ALA A 66 -8.84 3.53 -2.40
C ALA A 66 -8.35 4.92 -2.82
N LYS A 67 -7.08 5.26 -2.54
CA LYS A 67 -6.48 6.52 -2.99
C LYS A 67 -6.38 6.60 -4.51
N LEU A 68 -5.90 5.53 -5.15
CA LEU A 68 -5.75 5.49 -6.61
C LEU A 68 -7.10 5.49 -7.34
N SER A 69 -8.15 4.85 -6.78
CA SER A 69 -9.48 4.82 -7.40
C SER A 69 -10.23 6.14 -7.33
N SER A 70 -9.95 6.95 -6.30
CA SER A 70 -10.56 8.28 -6.10
C SER A 70 -9.68 9.44 -6.59
N ALA A 71 -8.48 9.15 -7.10
CA ALA A 71 -7.52 10.16 -7.54
C ALA A 71 -7.90 10.75 -8.90
N GLN A 72 -7.88 12.08 -8.98
CA GLN A 72 -7.82 12.79 -10.25
C GLN A 72 -6.36 13.15 -10.53
N ILE A 73 -5.79 12.54 -11.58
CA ILE A 73 -4.41 12.82 -11.96
C ILE A 73 -4.33 14.22 -12.57
N ILE A 74 -3.57 15.10 -11.92
CA ILE A 74 -3.31 16.46 -12.39
C ILE A 74 -1.85 16.59 -12.81
N ASP A 75 -1.61 17.37 -13.87
CA ASP A 75 -0.29 17.84 -14.23
C ASP A 75 -0.11 19.28 -13.75
N PRO A 76 0.76 19.53 -12.75
CA PRO A 76 0.99 20.89 -12.28
C PRO A 76 1.59 21.82 -13.36
N ALA A 77 2.16 21.28 -14.45
CA ALA A 77 2.63 22.08 -15.57
C ALA A 77 1.50 22.59 -16.48
N GLU A 78 0.34 21.92 -16.50
CA GLU A 78 -0.83 22.30 -17.30
C GLU A 78 -1.80 23.21 -16.52
N LEU A 79 -1.61 23.33 -15.20
CA LEU A 79 -2.32 24.32 -14.38
C LEU A 79 -1.74 25.71 -14.65
N HIS A 80 -2.41 26.49 -15.49
CA HIS A 80 -2.22 27.94 -15.55
C HIS A 80 -2.49 28.53 -14.16
N ALA A 81 -1.41 28.75 -13.41
CA ALA A 81 -1.45 29.34 -12.08
C ALA A 81 -1.79 30.83 -12.18
N ASP A 82 -3.09 31.12 -12.29
CA ASP A 82 -3.65 32.46 -12.27
C ASP A 82 -3.59 33.04 -10.84
N GLY A 83 -2.37 33.23 -10.34
CA GLY A 83 -2.06 33.76 -9.01
C GLY A 83 -2.30 32.81 -7.83
N ARG A 84 -2.64 31.53 -8.05
CA ARG A 84 -2.85 30.55 -6.97
C ARG A 84 -1.61 29.70 -6.75
N VAL A 85 -1.17 29.62 -5.49
CA VAL A 85 -0.10 28.71 -5.07
C VAL A 85 -0.60 27.27 -5.20
N VAL A 86 -0.04 26.52 -6.15
CA VAL A 86 -0.28 25.09 -6.31
C VAL A 86 0.91 24.35 -5.70
N PHE A 87 0.70 23.58 -4.64
CA PHE A 87 1.75 22.72 -4.08
C PHE A 87 1.87 21.45 -4.94
N GLY A 88 3.08 21.17 -5.43
CA GLY A 88 3.44 20.00 -6.23
C GLY A 88 4.28 18.98 -5.47
#